data_AF-A0A5K1JTR1-F1
#
_entry.id   AF-A0A5K1JTR1-F1
#
_cell.length_a   1.000
_cell.length_b   1.000
_cell.length_c   1.000
_cell.angle_alpha   90.00
_cell.angle_beta   90.00
_cell.angle_gamma   90.00
#
_symmetry.space_group_name_H-M   'P 1'
#
loop_
_entity.id
_entity.type
_entity.pdbx_description
1 polymer ?
#
loop_
_entity_poly.entity_id
_entity_poly.type
_entity_poly.pdbx_seq_one_letter_code
_entity_poly.pdbx_strand_id
1 'polypeptide(L)'
;MAPEPTYPVQTMNKSMALIDVGTAGIFGPYQDVARIFAQIDSARLVDDTTGQYVVPCDTEETMAFNFGGRDFILQPTDYLIGPASGNPNLCLSWPRALPPSSDGIDWQIGSAFLRTVYSIFSFGINTKEPPTIGFYPLSNATAISQSRAQ
;
A
#
# COMPACT_ATOMS: atom_id res chain seq x y z
N MET A 1 11.61 0.28 1.49
CA MET A 1 11.99 1.04 2.72
C MET A 1 11.25 0.44 3.91
N ALA A 2 11.82 0.44 5.12
CA ALA A 2 11.09 -0.03 6.31
C ALA A 2 10.05 1.03 6.74
N PRO A 3 8.83 0.63 7.10
CA PRO A 3 7.81 1.57 7.58
C PRO A 3 8.16 2.08 9.00
N GLU A 4 7.69 3.28 9.33
CA GLU A 4 7.77 3.92 10.64
C GLU A 4 6.43 3.74 11.38
N PRO A 5 6.31 2.77 12.31
CA PRO A 5 5.05 2.49 13.00
C PRO A 5 4.55 3.70 13.77
N THR A 6 3.27 4.04 13.60
CA THR A 6 2.60 5.12 14.34
C THR A 6 2.37 4.74 15.81
N TYR A 7 2.27 3.44 16.10
CA TYR A 7 1.96 2.89 17.43
C TYR A 7 3.03 1.91 17.94
N PRO A 8 4.32 2.33 18.00
CA PRO A 8 5.44 1.40 18.17
C PRO A 8 5.42 0.66 19.53
N VAL A 9 4.80 1.25 20.55
CA VAL A 9 4.66 0.62 21.88
C VAL A 9 3.65 -0.52 21.84
N GLN A 10 2.53 -0.32 21.16
CA GLN A 10 1.41 -1.26 21.11
C GLN A 10 1.70 -2.43 20.16
N THR A 11 2.47 -2.18 19.10
CA THR A 11 2.71 -3.13 18.01
C THR A 11 4.10 -3.77 18.04
N MET A 12 4.85 -3.56 19.13
CA MET A 12 6.24 -4.04 19.26
C MET A 12 7.12 -3.59 18.09
N ASN A 13 7.03 -2.31 17.75
CA ASN A 13 7.78 -1.66 16.69
C ASN A 13 7.53 -2.24 15.28
N LYS A 14 6.28 -2.67 15.01
CA LYS A 14 5.84 -3.15 13.69
C LYS A 14 4.64 -2.34 13.20
N SER A 15 4.54 -2.07 11.91
CA SER A 15 3.32 -1.45 11.37
C SER A 15 2.21 -2.49 11.26
N MET A 16 0.97 -2.10 11.63
CA MET A 16 -0.20 -2.96 11.46
C MET A 16 -0.95 -2.62 10.18
N ALA A 17 -1.30 -3.65 9.40
CA ALA A 17 -2.10 -3.51 8.18
C ALA A 17 -3.45 -4.23 8.32
N LEU A 18 -4.52 -3.51 8.03
CA LEU A 18 -5.86 -4.04 7.80
C LEU A 18 -6.04 -4.31 6.31
N ILE A 19 -6.38 -5.56 5.98
CA ILE A 19 -6.70 -5.97 4.61
C ILE A 19 -8.22 -5.89 4.44
N ASP A 20 -8.70 -4.96 3.61
CA ASP A 20 -10.11 -4.57 3.56
C ASP A 20 -10.67 -4.63 2.14
N VAL A 21 -11.36 -5.73 1.83
CA VAL A 21 -12.05 -5.95 0.55
C VAL A 21 -13.16 -4.92 0.27
N GLY A 22 -13.69 -4.25 1.30
CA GLY A 22 -14.72 -3.22 1.17
C GLY A 22 -14.20 -1.83 0.83
N THR A 23 -12.87 -1.66 0.84
CA THR A 23 -12.21 -0.39 0.58
C THR A 23 -11.60 -0.38 -0.82
N ALA A 24 -11.78 0.71 -1.57
CA ALA A 24 -11.23 0.83 -2.91
C ALA A 24 -9.71 1.11 -2.94
N GLY A 25 -9.24 1.90 -1.98
CA GLY A 25 -7.91 2.50 -2.03
C GLY A 25 -6.87 1.83 -1.14
N ILE A 26 -5.77 2.56 -0.96
CA ILE A 26 -4.74 2.26 0.02
C ILE A 26 -4.56 3.50 0.87
N PHE A 27 -4.54 3.33 2.18
CA PHE A 27 -4.37 4.39 3.15
C PHE A 27 -3.23 4.03 4.06
N GLY A 28 -2.36 4.99 4.34
CA GLY A 28 -1.19 4.81 5.20
C GLY A 28 -0.93 6.06 6.03
N PRO A 29 -0.01 5.98 6.99
CA PRO A 29 0.28 7.09 7.87
C PRO A 29 1.11 8.16 7.15
N TYR A 30 0.96 9.43 7.53
CA TYR A 30 1.61 10.57 6.87
C TYR A 30 3.11 10.38 6.66
N GLN A 31 3.84 9.90 7.69
CA GLN A 31 5.29 9.75 7.63
C GLN A 31 5.73 8.76 6.54
N ASP A 32 5.05 7.62 6.40
CA ASP A 32 5.42 6.62 5.41
C ASP A 32 4.95 7.01 4.01
N VAL A 33 3.73 7.55 3.89
CA VAL A 33 3.19 7.97 2.59
C VAL A 33 4.01 9.11 2.01
N ALA A 34 4.39 10.10 2.82
CA ALA A 34 5.28 11.18 2.38
C ALA A 34 6.65 10.65 1.94
N ARG A 35 7.22 9.68 2.67
CA ARG A 35 8.49 9.05 2.28
C ARG A 35 8.39 8.25 0.98
N ILE A 36 7.27 7.58 0.72
CA ILE A 36 7.00 6.89 -0.55
C ILE A 36 6.97 7.91 -1.69
N PHE A 37 6.15 8.96 -1.58
CA PHE A 37 6.03 9.95 -2.65
C PHE A 37 7.27 10.81 -2.84
N ALA A 38 8.11 10.99 -1.81
CA ALA A 38 9.41 11.64 -1.96
C ALA A 38 10.38 10.89 -2.89
N GLN A 39 10.09 9.64 -3.26
CA GLN A 39 10.86 8.89 -4.26
C GLN A 39 10.37 9.10 -5.70
N ILE A 40 9.22 9.75 -5.90
CA ILE A 40 8.63 9.98 -7.22
C ILE A 40 8.79 11.46 -7.56
N ASP A 41 9.55 11.75 -8.61
CA ASP A 41 9.76 13.12 -9.05
C ASP A 41 8.44 13.82 -9.39
N SER A 42 8.33 15.09 -8.98
CA SER A 42 7.13 15.93 -9.14
C SER A 42 5.89 15.46 -8.36
N ALA A 43 6.01 14.43 -7.51
CA ALA A 43 4.95 14.07 -6.59
C ALA A 43 4.68 15.18 -5.57
N ARG A 44 3.41 15.42 -5.26
CA ARG A 44 3.02 16.38 -4.23
C ARG A 44 1.64 16.10 -3.66
N LEU A 45 1.48 16.46 -2.40
CA LEU A 45 0.18 16.52 -1.74
C LEU A 45 -0.66 17.65 -2.36
N VAL A 46 -1.88 17.34 -2.80
CA VAL A 46 -2.80 18.31 -3.41
C VAL A 46 -3.99 18.64 -2.53
N ASP A 47 -4.28 17.80 -1.54
CA ASP A 47 -5.32 18.02 -0.55
C ASP A 47 -4.91 17.39 0.78
N ASP A 48 -4.59 18.23 1.75
CA ASP A 48 -4.17 17.84 3.10
C ASP A 48 -5.34 17.30 3.94
N THR A 49 -6.58 17.69 3.64
CA THR A 49 -7.75 17.18 4.37
C THR A 49 -8.06 15.74 4.01
N THR A 50 -7.83 15.39 2.75
CA THR A 50 -8.00 14.02 2.27
C THR A 50 -6.67 13.24 2.28
N GLY A 51 -5.52 13.90 2.38
CA GLY A 51 -4.21 13.27 2.25
C GLY A 51 -3.89 12.80 0.83
N GLN A 52 -4.51 13.43 -0.17
CA GLN A 52 -4.43 13.00 -1.56
C GLN A 52 -3.17 13.55 -2.24
N TYR A 53 -2.40 12.66 -2.86
CA TYR A 53 -1.24 13.00 -3.66
C TYR A 53 -1.53 12.94 -5.15
N VAL A 54 -0.74 13.69 -5.92
CA VAL A 54 -0.58 13.52 -7.37
C VAL A 54 0.85 13.18 -7.72
N VAL A 55 1.03 12.49 -8.84
CA VAL A 55 2.31 12.17 -9.48
C VAL A 55 2.19 12.39 -11.01
N PRO A 56 3.29 12.45 -11.78
CA PRO A 56 3.21 12.40 -13.24
C PRO A 56 2.41 11.19 -13.73
N CYS A 57 1.47 11.39 -14.66
CA CYS A 57 0.66 10.29 -15.19
C CYS A 57 1.48 9.24 -15.97
N ASP A 58 2.66 9.62 -16.47
CA ASP A 58 3.61 8.79 -17.20
C ASP A 58 4.73 8.22 -16.31
N THR A 59 4.57 8.28 -14.98
CA THR A 59 5.52 7.67 -14.04
C THR A 59 5.70 6.18 -14.33
N GLU A 60 6.96 5.73 -14.30
CA GLU A 60 7.33 4.30 -14.37
C GLU A 60 7.68 3.72 -12.98
N GLU A 61 7.62 4.55 -11.94
CA GLU A 61 8.00 4.16 -10.58
C GLU A 61 7.04 3.12 -10.02
N THR A 62 7.57 2.03 -9.48
CA THR A 62 6.78 0.97 -8.84
C THR A 62 6.74 1.14 -7.33
N MET A 63 5.64 0.75 -6.70
CA MET A 63 5.54 0.65 -5.24
C MET A 63 5.53 -0.81 -4.81
N ALA A 64 5.93 -1.12 -3.57
CA ALA A 64 5.89 -2.49 -3.07
C ALA A 64 5.44 -2.57 -1.61
N PHE A 65 4.61 -3.57 -1.32
CA PHE A 65 4.29 -3.99 0.05
C PHE A 65 5.06 -5.26 0.38
N ASN A 66 5.70 -5.31 1.54
CA ASN A 66 6.37 -6.52 2.01
C ASN A 66 5.52 -7.23 3.06
N PHE A 67 5.14 -8.48 2.77
CA PHE A 67 4.45 -9.35 3.73
C PHE A 67 5.21 -10.67 3.86
N GLY A 68 5.55 -11.04 5.09
CA GLY A 68 6.25 -12.31 5.37
C GLY A 68 7.59 -12.46 4.65
N GLY A 69 8.28 -11.34 4.37
CA GLY A 69 9.55 -11.33 3.64
C GLY A 69 9.40 -11.40 2.12
N ARG A 70 8.18 -11.27 1.57
CA ARG A 70 7.92 -11.24 0.13
C ARG A 70 7.40 -9.88 -0.28
N ASP A 71 7.98 -9.35 -1.36
CA ASP A 71 7.51 -8.12 -1.99
C ASP A 71 6.34 -8.39 -2.93
N PHE A 72 5.33 -7.53 -2.84
CA PHE A 72 4.18 -7.46 -3.71
C PHE A 72 4.18 -6.11 -4.42
N ILE A 73 4.52 -6.13 -5.72
CA ILE A 73 4.77 -4.93 -6.50
C ILE A 73 3.47 -4.42 -7.12
N LEU A 74 3.25 -3.13 -6.96
CA LEU A 74 2.25 -2.34 -7.66
C LEU A 74 2.91 -1.58 -8.81
N GLN A 75 2.43 -1.83 -10.02
CA GLN A 75 2.76 -1.02 -11.18
C GLN A 75 2.04 0.34 -11.10
N PRO A 76 2.48 1.36 -11.85
CA PRO A 76 1.73 2.61 -12.00
C PRO A 76 0.24 2.40 -12.29
N THR A 77 -0.10 1.45 -13.17
CA THR A 77 -1.50 1.09 -13.47
C THR A 77 -2.30 0.58 -12.27
N ASP A 78 -1.62 0.13 -11.22
CA ASP A 78 -2.22 -0.42 -10.01
C ASP A 78 -2.55 0.66 -8.97
N TYR A 79 -1.73 1.72 -8.87
CA TYR A 79 -1.88 2.77 -7.87
C TYR A 79 -2.38 4.12 -8.43
N LEU A 80 -2.28 4.37 -9.73
CA LEU A 80 -2.84 5.57 -10.35
C LEU A 80 -4.36 5.47 -10.43
N ILE A 81 -5.04 6.51 -9.97
CA ILE A 81 -6.51 6.63 -9.96
C ILE A 81 -6.98 7.24 -11.28
N GLY A 82 -6.29 8.28 -11.74
CA GLY A 82 -6.60 8.99 -12.99
C GLY A 82 -6.18 10.47 -12.94
N PRO A 83 -6.34 11.20 -14.06
CA PRO A 83 -5.90 12.58 -14.17
C PRO A 83 -6.54 13.53 -13.15
N ALA A 84 -5.74 14.43 -12.59
CA ALA A 84 -6.18 15.46 -11.66
C ALA A 84 -6.93 16.57 -12.41
N SER A 85 -7.95 17.12 -11.75
CA SER A 85 -8.64 18.30 -12.28
C SER A 85 -7.67 19.48 -12.39
N GLY A 86 -7.67 20.15 -13.55
CA GLY A 86 -6.82 21.32 -13.82
C GLY A 86 -5.43 21.00 -14.39
N ASN A 87 -4.93 19.77 -14.30
CA ASN A 87 -3.71 19.37 -15.01
C ASN A 87 -3.76 17.89 -15.42
N PRO A 88 -4.02 17.58 -16.71
CA PRO A 88 -4.17 16.22 -17.19
C PRO A 88 -2.87 15.40 -17.20
N ASN A 89 -1.70 16.04 -17.05
CA ASN A 89 -0.41 15.36 -17.00
C ASN A 89 -0.08 14.83 -15.59
N LEU A 90 -0.90 15.16 -14.60
CA LEU A 90 -0.73 14.69 -13.22
C LEU A 90 -1.92 13.80 -12.85
N CYS A 91 -1.62 12.68 -12.22
CA CYS A 91 -2.62 11.67 -11.85
C CYS A 91 -2.72 11.59 -10.34
N LEU A 92 -3.94 11.54 -9.83
CA LEU A 92 -4.23 11.19 -8.44
C LEU A 92 -3.71 9.78 -8.18
N SER A 93 -3.11 9.57 -7.01
CA SER A 93 -2.40 8.33 -6.68
C SER A 93 -2.85 7.78 -5.33
N TRP A 94 -2.87 6.46 -5.22
CA TRP A 94 -2.72 5.77 -3.94
C TRP A 94 -1.24 5.72 -3.53
N PRO A 95 -0.91 5.56 -2.23
CA PRO A 95 -1.83 5.63 -1.09
C PRO A 95 -2.25 7.07 -0.73
N ARG A 96 -3.34 7.21 0.02
CA ARG A 96 -3.70 8.47 0.70
C ARG A 96 -3.08 8.51 2.10
N ALA A 97 -2.59 9.67 2.51
CA ALA A 97 -1.98 9.88 3.81
C ALA A 97 -3.04 10.22 4.86
N LEU A 98 -3.17 9.42 5.92
CA LEU A 98 -4.14 9.66 6.99
C LEU A 98 -3.45 10.02 8.30
N PRO A 99 -4.09 10.87 9.14
CA PRO A 99 -3.62 11.10 10.49
C PRO A 99 -3.80 9.83 11.35
N PRO A 100 -3.05 9.70 12.45
CA PRO A 100 -3.25 8.61 13.40
C PRO A 100 -4.71 8.52 13.89
N SER A 101 -5.26 7.31 13.89
CA SER A 101 -6.55 6.94 14.47
C SER A 101 -6.40 6.26 15.84
N SER A 102 -7.49 6.01 16.56
CA SER A 102 -7.46 5.28 17.83
C SER A 102 -7.58 3.76 17.68
N ASP A 103 -7.73 3.23 16.46
CA ASP A 103 -7.85 1.80 16.19
C ASP A 103 -6.49 1.06 16.15
N GLY A 104 -5.38 1.82 16.13
CA GLY A 104 -4.02 1.30 16.10
C GLY A 104 -3.57 0.80 14.73
N ILE A 105 -4.35 0.99 13.67
CA ILE A 105 -4.03 0.52 12.31
C ILE A 105 -3.18 1.58 11.61
N ASP A 106 -2.02 1.18 11.08
CA ASP A 106 -1.19 2.08 10.24
C ASP A 106 -1.69 2.10 8.80
N TRP A 107 -1.96 0.91 8.25
CA TRP A 107 -2.27 0.73 6.83
C TRP A 107 -3.64 0.10 6.63
N GLN A 108 -4.49 0.70 5.81
CA GLN A 108 -5.71 0.08 5.31
C GLN A 108 -5.54 -0.20 3.81
N ILE A 109 -5.57 -1.47 3.43
CA ILE A 109 -5.16 -1.94 2.12
C ILE A 109 -6.37 -2.59 1.43
N GLY A 110 -6.86 -1.92 0.39
CA GLY A 110 -8.06 -2.29 -0.33
C GLY A 110 -7.83 -2.78 -1.75
N SER A 111 -8.84 -2.59 -2.60
CA SER A 111 -8.93 -3.21 -3.93
C SER A 111 -7.81 -2.79 -4.89
N ALA A 112 -7.25 -1.59 -4.74
CA ALA A 112 -6.07 -1.15 -5.50
C ALA A 112 -4.88 -2.12 -5.36
N PHE A 113 -4.66 -2.68 -4.16
CA PHE A 113 -3.69 -3.75 -3.94
C PHE A 113 -4.29 -5.13 -4.24
N LEU A 114 -5.49 -5.42 -3.72
CA LEU A 114 -6.07 -6.76 -3.77
C LEU A 114 -6.37 -7.26 -5.19
N ARG A 115 -6.55 -6.36 -6.17
CA ARG A 115 -6.69 -6.75 -7.59
C ARG A 115 -5.39 -7.28 -8.20
N THR A 116 -4.25 -7.09 -7.56
CA THR A 116 -2.93 -7.52 -8.05
C THR A 116 -2.49 -8.88 -7.49
N VAL A 117 -3.24 -9.41 -6.52
CA VAL A 117 -2.93 -10.65 -5.81
C VAL A 117 -4.14 -11.57 -5.75
N TYR A 118 -3.90 -12.87 -5.71
CA TYR A 118 -4.84 -13.84 -5.19
C TYR A 118 -4.70 -13.88 -3.67
N SER A 119 -5.79 -13.61 -2.95
CA SER A 119 -5.82 -13.56 -1.49
C SER A 119 -6.58 -14.74 -0.89
N ILE A 120 -6.00 -15.39 0.13
CA ILE A 120 -6.64 -16.42 0.94
C ILE A 120 -6.79 -15.88 2.36
N PHE A 121 -8.00 -15.91 2.89
CA PHE A 121 -8.29 -15.61 4.29
C PHE A 121 -8.66 -16.91 4.98
N SER A 122 -7.77 -17.42 5.82
CA SER A 122 -8.02 -18.61 6.63
C SER A 122 -8.36 -18.20 8.05
N PHE A 123 -9.53 -18.63 8.54
CA PHE A 123 -9.90 -18.46 9.95
C PHE A 123 -9.05 -19.31 10.90
N GLY A 124 -8.28 -20.26 10.37
CA GLY A 124 -7.55 -21.23 11.16
C GLY A 124 -8.47 -22.24 11.84
N ILE A 125 -7.93 -22.94 12.83
CA ILE A 125 -8.62 -23.95 13.62
C ILE A 125 -8.33 -23.65 15.09
N ASN A 126 -9.39 -23.50 15.89
CA ASN A 126 -9.26 -23.29 17.33
C ASN A 126 -8.27 -24.28 17.93
N THR A 127 -7.32 -23.75 18.71
CA THR A 127 -6.24 -24.48 19.41
C THR A 127 -5.22 -25.20 18.53
N LYS A 128 -5.31 -25.14 17.19
CA LYS A 128 -4.38 -25.81 16.27
C LYS A 128 -3.66 -24.87 15.32
N GLU A 129 -4.40 -23.95 14.70
CA GLU A 129 -3.88 -23.08 13.64
C GLU A 129 -4.44 -21.67 13.83
N PRO A 130 -3.59 -20.63 13.94
CA PRO A 130 -4.07 -19.27 14.03
C PRO A 130 -4.68 -18.81 12.69
N PRO A 131 -5.54 -17.77 12.71
CA PRO A 131 -5.97 -17.12 11.48
C PRO A 131 -4.77 -16.62 10.68
N THR A 132 -4.82 -16.77 9.36
CA THR A 132 -3.75 -16.36 8.46
C THR A 132 -4.30 -15.71 7.20
N ILE A 133 -3.51 -14.80 6.62
CA ILE A 133 -3.76 -14.23 5.31
C ILE A 133 -2.61 -14.64 4.41
N GLY A 134 -2.95 -15.24 3.27
CA GLY A 134 -2.01 -15.63 2.23
C GLY A 134 -2.20 -14.78 0.98
N PHE A 135 -1.09 -14.39 0.34
CA PHE A 135 -1.10 -13.67 -0.92
C PHE A 135 -0.26 -14.40 -1.96
N TYR A 136 -0.75 -14.44 -3.20
CA TYR A 136 -0.01 -14.92 -4.35
C TYR A 136 -0.11 -13.89 -5.49
N PRO A 137 0.98 -13.48 -6.14
CA PRO A 137 0.93 -12.45 -7.17
C PRO A 137 0.21 -12.93 -8.44
N LEU A 138 -0.60 -12.05 -9.04
CA LEU A 138 -1.27 -12.34 -10.32
C LEU A 138 -0.43 -11.98 -11.55
N SER A 139 0.52 -11.03 -11.42
CA SER A 139 1.37 -10.59 -12.52
C SER A 139 2.82 -11.06 -12.38
N ASN A 140 3.48 -11.25 -13.52
CA ASN A 140 4.90 -11.65 -13.57
C ASN A 140 5.83 -10.59 -12.97
N ALA A 141 5.47 -9.31 -12.92
CA ALA A 141 6.33 -8.27 -12.34
C ALA A 141 6.68 -8.59 -10.88
N THR A 142 5.69 -9.02 -10.10
CA THR A 142 5.89 -9.46 -8.71
C THR A 142 6.58 -10.82 -8.62
N ALA A 143 6.35 -11.73 -9.58
CA ALA A 143 7.05 -13.02 -9.65
C ALA A 143 8.54 -12.90 -10.05
N ILE A 144 8.91 -11.90 -10.88
CA ILE A 144 10.28 -11.65 -11.34
C ILE A 144 11.14 -11.05 -10.22
N SER A 145 10.55 -10.30 -9.29
CA SER A 145 11.27 -9.89 -8.07
C SER A 145 11.68 -11.10 -7.23
N GLN A 146 10.82 -12.12 -7.14
CA GLN A 146 11.11 -13.36 -6.40
C GLN A 146 12.25 -14.18 -7.02
N SER A 147 12.45 -14.14 -8.34
CA SER A 147 13.56 -14.86 -8.99
C SER A 147 14.91 -14.14 -8.89
N ARG A 148 14.92 -12.83 -8.61
CA ARG A 148 16.15 -12.06 -8.37
C ARG A 148 16.62 -12.08 -6.91
N ALA A 149 15.79 -12.58 -6.00
CA ALA A 149 16.08 -12.70 -4.57
C ALA A 149 16.53 -14.12 -4.15
N GLN A 150 16.86 -15.00 -5.11
CA GLN A 150 17.47 -16.33 -4.89
C GLN A 150 18.90 -16.36 -5.42
#